data_AF-A0A9X0CT31-F1
#
_entry.id   AF-A0A9X0CT31-F1
#
_cell.length_a   1.000
_cell.length_b   1.000
_cell.length_c   1.000
_cell.angle_alpha   90.00
_cell.angle_beta   90.00
_cell.angle_gamma   90.00
#
_symmetry.space_group_name_H-M   'P 1'
#
loop_
_entity.id
_entity.type
_entity.pdbx_description
1 polymer ?
#
loop_
_entity_poly.entity_id
_entity_poly.type
_entity_poly.pdbx_seq_one_letter_code
_entity_poly.pdbx_strand_id
1 'polypeptide(L)'
;MKTIMGVLVFMLAVYERAVCNELYPISIFKDIAQDQNDYQNDDIEPASRKISRCVCIINNDVQWIETDIVGPYGFTKDKKKSSLYEWVSQPTFQGILGNKKFMADGTKALAFFKQNNDWNTMKATRSCLDLLYITAARYVLVTKILYEQSGYKLTPCVKTADKKYEIPDSGVCFPPPYGSTTCTSDYDVGLIGRDAGFLTRKFNDYFQAPTPNGFGKPSEVVFDTNIYAFTLEFALPFMFLKLPQTFISGVEVKEGLIDFKMQEVASAYYKVFKYDEYNFFDTLVTGAKNAMGKSVQLDKLNYWLGIFQTLPVKLRVQDFSNVPETLRTRHNAKYQELVEKMSKNGGYDPELIGTLAKALMYAAEAYHTRGAIRHVVGGTQLKVVDLSLRTPLSTTDLWVTIIENWGEANKEYNHYKTAPLVKTFLKMSKYMWRMFNAMRLIRNRIPPEERHTLVRFGEQFGDPEYLMWMWLQYKKKEVPEIPETVQTVNDIKSFLQQFGCDQLVLNVNQPLSAACLTKMNVKVNDYNVKLAALAIVKAPWKGGGPPTKKTM
;
A
#
# COMPACT_ATOMS: atom_id res chain seq x y z
N MET A 1 6.53 83.87 -4.65
CA MET A 1 5.89 83.33 -5.87
C MET A 1 6.92 82.56 -6.69
N LYS A 2 6.78 81.24 -6.81
CA LYS A 2 7.28 80.44 -7.94
C LYS A 2 6.75 79.00 -7.87
N THR A 3 6.19 78.57 -9.01
CA THR A 3 6.06 77.19 -9.50
C THR A 3 5.24 76.17 -8.69
N ILE A 4 4.08 75.82 -9.26
CA ILE A 4 3.32 74.59 -8.98
C ILE A 4 4.07 73.39 -9.60
N MET A 5 4.21 72.28 -8.88
CA MET A 5 4.65 71.00 -9.47
C MET A 5 3.76 69.86 -8.96
N GLY A 6 3.44 68.92 -9.86
CA GLY A 6 2.33 67.98 -9.71
C GLY A 6 2.64 66.68 -8.97
N VAL A 7 1.56 65.93 -8.76
CA VAL A 7 1.44 64.65 -8.03
C VAL A 7 2.28 63.52 -8.65
N LEU A 8 2.92 62.71 -7.80
CA LEU A 8 3.22 61.30 -8.10
C LEU A 8 3.36 60.48 -6.80
N VAL A 9 2.31 59.73 -6.45
CA VAL A 9 2.32 58.74 -5.37
C VAL A 9 2.49 57.37 -6.00
N PHE A 10 3.63 56.72 -5.75
CA PHE A 10 3.88 55.35 -6.18
C PHE A 10 3.19 54.34 -5.25
N MET A 11 2.09 53.75 -5.71
CA MET A 11 1.53 52.52 -5.12
C MET A 11 2.22 51.31 -5.75
N LEU A 12 3.23 50.77 -5.06
CA LEU A 12 3.84 49.48 -5.41
C LEU A 12 2.91 48.33 -5.01
N ALA A 13 2.07 47.89 -5.95
CA ALA A 13 1.30 46.66 -5.80
C ALA A 13 2.21 45.43 -5.95
N VAL A 14 2.73 44.93 -4.83
CA VAL A 14 3.40 43.63 -4.79
C VAL A 14 2.34 42.54 -5.00
N TYR A 15 2.36 41.93 -6.19
CA TYR A 15 1.57 40.73 -6.48
C TYR A 15 2.20 39.53 -5.76
N GLU A 16 1.80 39.26 -4.52
CA GLU A 16 2.09 37.99 -3.86
C GLU A 16 1.34 36.85 -4.56
N ARG A 17 2.00 36.23 -5.55
CA ARG A 17 1.63 34.89 -5.99
C ARG A 17 2.00 33.92 -4.87
N ALA A 18 1.01 33.45 -4.12
CA ALA A 18 1.19 32.37 -3.16
C ALA A 18 1.61 31.08 -3.89
N VAL A 19 2.91 30.80 -3.89
CA VAL A 19 3.48 29.58 -4.46
C VAL A 19 3.21 28.42 -3.50
N CYS A 20 2.37 27.48 -3.91
CA CYS A 20 2.09 26.26 -3.14
C CYS A 20 3.25 25.27 -3.28
N ASN A 21 4.32 25.47 -2.49
CA ASN A 21 5.45 24.54 -2.46
C ASN A 21 5.14 23.30 -1.61
N GLU A 22 5.28 22.14 -2.26
CA GLU A 22 5.77 20.84 -1.75
C GLU A 22 5.08 20.17 -0.53
N LEU A 23 4.55 18.95 -0.75
CA LEU A 23 5.14 17.69 -0.23
C LEU A 23 4.23 16.46 -0.47
N TYR A 24 4.75 15.43 -1.13
CA TYR A 24 4.06 14.19 -1.52
C TYR A 24 3.38 13.40 -0.38
N PRO A 25 2.08 13.08 -0.49
CA PRO A 25 1.41 11.94 0.15
C PRO A 25 1.37 10.68 -0.75
N ILE A 26 1.33 9.50 -0.14
CA ILE A 26 1.02 8.19 -0.76
C ILE A 26 -0.22 7.61 -0.04
N SER A 27 -1.11 6.97 -0.82
CA SER A 27 -2.37 6.27 -0.48
C SER A 27 -2.78 6.11 1.01
N ILE A 28 -4.01 6.55 1.36
CA ILE A 28 -4.29 7.11 2.69
C ILE A 28 -5.21 6.31 3.65
N PHE A 29 -6.35 5.76 3.17
CA PHE A 29 -7.32 4.91 3.89
C PHE A 29 -8.18 5.55 5.02
N LYS A 30 -9.45 5.10 5.15
CA LYS A 30 -10.46 5.56 6.14
C LYS A 30 -11.05 4.37 6.90
N ASP A 31 -10.79 4.31 8.20
CA ASP A 31 -11.42 3.36 9.12
C ASP A 31 -12.30 4.09 10.14
N ILE A 32 -13.49 3.55 10.35
CA ILE A 32 -14.39 3.93 11.44
C ILE A 32 -14.15 2.89 12.53
N ALA A 33 -13.36 3.27 13.53
CA ALA A 33 -13.24 2.56 14.80
C ALA A 33 -13.80 3.47 15.89
N GLN A 34 -15.11 3.72 15.81
CA GLN A 34 -15.91 4.37 16.85
C GLN A 34 -17.24 3.63 16.94
N ASP A 35 -17.33 2.77 17.95
CA ASP A 35 -18.57 2.40 18.64
C ASP A 35 -18.20 1.74 19.97
N GLN A 36 -17.49 2.50 20.81
CA GLN A 36 -17.46 2.32 22.27
C GLN A 36 -17.42 3.73 22.90
N ASN A 37 -18.54 4.15 23.49
CA ASN A 37 -18.60 5.33 24.35
C ASN A 37 -17.99 4.99 25.71
N ASP A 38 -17.14 5.87 26.23
CA ASP A 38 -17.51 6.74 27.36
C ASP A 38 -16.33 7.68 27.67
N TYR A 39 -16.62 8.98 27.73
CA TYR A 39 -16.11 9.97 28.69
C TYR A 39 -16.68 11.34 28.30
N GLN A 40 -17.41 11.97 29.21
CA GLN A 40 -18.01 13.29 29.01
C GLN A 40 -17.02 14.42 29.34
N ASN A 41 -17.20 15.54 28.63
CA ASN A 41 -16.90 16.94 28.99
C ASN A 41 -15.53 17.31 29.61
N ASP A 42 -14.86 18.29 28.98
CA ASP A 42 -15.02 19.68 29.43
C ASP A 42 -14.71 20.69 28.32
N ASP A 43 -15.41 21.84 28.34
CA ASP A 43 -15.38 22.86 27.29
C ASP A 43 -14.16 23.79 27.37
N ILE A 44 -13.43 23.94 26.26
CA ILE A 44 -12.61 25.13 25.97
C ILE A 44 -12.74 25.47 24.47
N GLU A 45 -13.50 26.52 24.13
CA GLU A 45 -13.43 27.16 22.82
C GLU A 45 -12.11 27.91 22.62
N PRO A 46 -11.44 27.78 21.45
CA PRO A 46 -10.49 28.77 20.97
C PRO A 46 -11.11 29.60 19.82
N ALA A 47 -11.12 30.92 20.02
CA ALA A 47 -11.65 31.96 19.14
C ALA A 47 -11.58 31.71 17.61
N SER A 48 -12.71 31.97 16.95
CA SER A 48 -12.90 31.82 15.50
C SER A 48 -12.09 32.83 14.67
N ARG A 49 -10.87 32.45 14.27
CA ARG A 49 -10.20 33.11 13.13
C ARG A 49 -10.96 32.80 11.84
N LYS A 50 -11.57 33.82 11.23
CA LYS A 50 -12.14 33.74 9.87
C LYS A 50 -11.04 33.39 8.86
N ILE A 51 -10.92 32.11 8.52
CA ILE A 51 -10.13 31.66 7.37
C ILE A 51 -10.80 32.21 6.11
N SER A 52 -10.09 33.05 5.36
CA SER A 52 -10.55 33.49 4.04
C SER A 52 -10.69 32.27 3.13
N ARG A 53 -11.83 32.15 2.44
CA ARG A 53 -12.02 31.07 1.45
C ARG A 53 -11.01 31.25 0.32
N CYS A 54 -9.94 30.45 0.32
CA CYS A 54 -9.16 30.24 -0.89
C CYS A 54 -10.08 29.65 -1.96
N VAL A 55 -10.33 30.41 -3.02
CA VAL A 55 -10.98 29.90 -4.22
C VAL A 55 -9.93 29.07 -4.94
N CYS A 56 -10.07 27.74 -4.90
CA CYS A 56 -9.22 26.85 -5.68
C CYS A 56 -9.55 27.02 -7.16
N ILE A 57 -8.75 27.81 -7.86
CA ILE A 57 -8.85 27.99 -9.31
C ILE A 57 -8.30 26.70 -9.95
N ILE A 58 -9.18 25.96 -10.63
CA ILE A 58 -8.82 24.80 -11.44
C ILE A 58 -8.09 25.31 -12.69
N ASN A 59 -7.00 24.64 -13.09
CA ASN A 59 -6.28 25.02 -14.29
C ASN A 59 -7.12 24.74 -15.55
N ASN A 60 -7.08 25.66 -16.54
CA ASN A 60 -7.91 25.59 -17.74
C ASN A 60 -7.70 24.28 -18.56
N ASP A 61 -6.51 23.68 -18.50
CA ASP A 61 -6.19 22.40 -19.18
C ASP A 61 -6.70 21.16 -18.42
N VAL A 62 -7.16 21.33 -17.17
CA VAL A 62 -7.78 20.31 -16.32
C VAL A 62 -9.30 20.49 -16.20
N GLN A 63 -9.83 21.69 -16.45
CA GLN A 63 -11.26 22.01 -16.32
C GLN A 63 -12.18 21.04 -17.11
N TRP A 64 -11.76 20.60 -18.30
CA TRP A 64 -12.53 19.63 -19.09
C TRP A 64 -12.67 18.26 -18.42
N ILE A 65 -11.73 17.89 -17.53
CA ILE A 65 -11.80 16.63 -16.77
C ILE A 65 -12.94 16.72 -15.75
N GLU A 66 -13.18 17.89 -15.17
CA GLU A 66 -14.33 18.11 -14.28
C GLU A 66 -15.66 17.94 -15.05
N THR A 67 -15.79 18.60 -16.20
CA THR A 67 -17.03 18.66 -16.99
C THR A 67 -17.34 17.37 -17.72
N ASP A 68 -16.32 16.69 -18.26
CA ASP A 68 -16.52 15.59 -19.22
C ASP A 68 -16.36 14.21 -18.56
N ILE A 69 -15.57 14.14 -17.48
CA ILE A 69 -15.24 12.90 -16.76
C ILE A 69 -15.83 12.88 -15.34
N VAL A 70 -15.45 13.80 -14.46
CA VAL A 70 -15.80 13.73 -13.02
C VAL A 70 -17.32 13.74 -12.81
N GLY A 71 -18.00 14.76 -13.35
CA GLY A 71 -19.46 14.85 -13.28
C GLY A 71 -20.18 13.70 -14.01
N PRO A 72 -19.95 13.50 -15.32
CA PRO A 72 -20.67 12.51 -16.11
C PRO A 72 -20.50 11.05 -15.68
N TYR A 73 -19.36 10.68 -15.07
CA TYR A 73 -19.15 9.33 -14.52
C TYR A 73 -19.46 9.23 -13.02
N GLY A 74 -19.93 10.29 -12.37
CA GLY A 74 -20.38 10.24 -10.97
C GLY A 74 -19.26 10.11 -9.92
N PHE A 75 -18.05 10.57 -10.23
CA PHE A 75 -16.97 10.65 -9.24
C PHE A 75 -17.38 11.59 -8.10
N THR A 76 -17.33 11.10 -6.85
CA THR A 76 -17.80 11.86 -5.68
C THR A 76 -16.64 12.15 -4.73
N LYS A 77 -16.34 13.43 -4.51
CA LYS A 77 -15.30 13.88 -3.56
C LYS A 77 -15.83 13.98 -2.12
N ASP A 78 -14.97 13.75 -1.12
CA ASP A 78 -15.35 14.04 0.28
C ASP A 78 -15.58 15.56 0.43
N LYS A 79 -16.79 15.95 0.84
CA LYS A 79 -17.14 17.36 1.07
C LYS A 79 -16.74 17.87 2.46
N LYS A 80 -16.35 16.97 3.38
CA LYS A 80 -15.99 17.30 4.77
C LYS A 80 -14.49 17.53 4.98
N LYS A 81 -13.65 17.27 3.97
CA LYS A 81 -12.21 17.44 4.01
C LYS A 81 -11.80 18.52 3.01
N SER A 82 -11.39 19.69 3.51
CA SER A 82 -11.05 20.84 2.66
C SER A 82 -9.61 20.83 2.12
N SER A 83 -8.70 20.08 2.75
CA SER A 83 -7.32 19.87 2.26
C SER A 83 -7.21 18.54 1.48
N LEU A 84 -7.62 17.43 2.09
CA LEU A 84 -7.70 16.13 1.41
C LEU A 84 -8.82 16.09 0.37
N TYR A 85 -8.46 16.42 -0.86
CA TYR A 85 -9.21 15.99 -2.03
C TYR A 85 -9.05 14.47 -2.20
N GLU A 86 -10.06 13.73 -1.75
CA GLU A 86 -10.20 12.28 -1.91
C GLU A 86 -11.52 11.91 -2.58
N TRP A 87 -11.53 10.85 -3.38
CA TRP A 87 -12.75 10.23 -3.88
C TRP A 87 -13.36 9.34 -2.79
N VAL A 88 -14.60 9.63 -2.39
CA VAL A 88 -15.42 8.75 -1.53
C VAL A 88 -16.22 7.73 -2.35
N SER A 89 -16.39 7.98 -3.64
CA SER A 89 -16.96 7.03 -4.61
C SER A 89 -16.36 7.26 -5.99
N GLN A 90 -16.15 6.17 -6.72
CA GLN A 90 -15.64 6.14 -8.10
C GLN A 90 -16.53 5.20 -8.94
N PRO A 91 -16.68 5.46 -10.26
CA PRO A 91 -17.48 4.62 -11.13
C PRO A 91 -17.00 3.18 -11.20
N THR A 92 -17.92 2.25 -11.41
CA THR A 92 -17.60 0.87 -11.83
C THR A 92 -17.43 0.74 -13.34
N PHE A 93 -17.85 1.75 -14.12
CA PHE A 93 -18.03 1.73 -15.58
C PHE A 93 -18.97 0.61 -16.10
N GLN A 94 -19.76 -0.03 -15.24
CA GLN A 94 -20.74 -1.04 -15.63
C GLN A 94 -21.81 -0.45 -16.57
N GLY A 95 -22.10 -1.13 -17.68
CA GLY A 95 -23.05 -0.69 -18.71
C GLY A 95 -22.56 0.44 -19.62
N ILE A 96 -21.40 1.04 -19.36
CA ILE A 96 -20.86 2.18 -20.13
C ILE A 96 -19.44 1.96 -20.67
N LEU A 97 -18.69 0.98 -20.14
CA LEU A 97 -17.40 0.56 -20.67
C LEU A 97 -17.48 0.26 -22.17
N GLY A 98 -16.56 0.83 -22.94
CA GLY A 98 -16.48 0.63 -24.39
C GLY A 98 -17.51 1.41 -25.23
N ASN A 99 -18.45 2.14 -24.62
CA ASN A 99 -19.40 2.94 -25.38
C ASN A 99 -18.72 4.15 -26.07
N LYS A 100 -19.40 4.75 -27.06
CA LYS A 100 -18.82 5.85 -27.88
C LYS A 100 -18.33 7.04 -27.04
N LYS A 101 -19.02 7.43 -25.96
CA LYS A 101 -18.58 8.52 -25.07
C LYS A 101 -17.35 8.10 -24.26
N PHE A 102 -17.38 6.92 -23.64
CA PHE A 102 -16.25 6.39 -22.87
C PHE A 102 -14.96 6.30 -23.69
N MET A 103 -15.06 5.79 -24.93
CA MET A 103 -13.91 5.70 -25.83
C MET A 103 -13.41 7.08 -26.29
N ALA A 104 -14.31 8.06 -26.48
CA ALA A 104 -13.94 9.44 -26.80
C ALA A 104 -13.24 10.14 -25.62
N ASP A 105 -13.81 10.07 -24.42
CA ASP A 105 -13.24 10.70 -23.21
C ASP A 105 -11.88 10.08 -22.85
N GLY A 106 -11.74 8.75 -22.96
CA GLY A 106 -10.46 8.08 -22.77
C GLY A 106 -9.43 8.39 -23.86
N THR A 107 -9.87 8.75 -25.08
CA THR A 107 -8.97 9.26 -26.14
C THR A 107 -8.51 10.69 -25.83
N LYS A 108 -9.41 11.53 -25.29
CA LYS A 108 -9.07 12.88 -24.80
C LYS A 108 -8.08 12.82 -23.62
N ALA A 109 -8.29 11.89 -22.69
CA ALA A 109 -7.34 11.60 -21.61
C ALA A 109 -5.99 11.09 -22.15
N LEU A 110 -5.97 10.20 -23.14
CA LEU A 110 -4.72 9.75 -23.77
C LEU A 110 -3.91 10.91 -24.36
N ALA A 111 -4.57 11.87 -25.01
CA ALA A 111 -3.90 13.07 -25.54
C ALA A 111 -3.29 13.92 -24.42
N PHE A 112 -4.02 14.14 -23.32
CA PHE A 112 -3.52 14.85 -22.13
C PHE A 112 -2.29 14.17 -21.52
N PHE A 113 -2.33 12.85 -21.28
CA PHE A 113 -1.20 12.11 -20.69
C PHE A 113 -0.01 11.96 -21.64
N LYS A 114 -0.22 11.98 -22.97
CA LYS A 114 0.90 12.04 -23.94
C LYS A 114 1.65 13.37 -23.89
N GLN A 115 0.98 14.47 -23.54
CA GLN A 115 1.59 15.78 -23.33
C GLN A 115 2.20 15.92 -21.92
N ASN A 116 1.66 15.20 -20.93
CA ASN A 116 2.05 15.26 -19.53
C ASN A 116 2.51 13.87 -19.03
N ASN A 117 3.56 13.29 -19.63
CA ASN A 117 3.98 11.90 -19.36
C ASN A 117 5.00 11.74 -18.20
N ASP A 118 5.15 12.77 -17.37
CA ASP A 118 5.95 12.76 -16.13
C ASP A 118 5.05 13.07 -14.94
N TRP A 119 4.74 12.04 -14.17
CA TRP A 119 3.88 12.16 -12.99
C TRP A 119 4.52 12.91 -11.83
N ASN A 120 5.86 12.90 -11.70
CA ASN A 120 6.54 13.65 -10.66
C ASN A 120 6.50 15.16 -10.96
N THR A 121 6.72 15.54 -12.23
CA THR A 121 6.50 16.93 -12.67
C THR A 121 5.04 17.36 -12.48
N MET A 122 4.05 16.51 -12.79
CA MET A 122 2.65 16.84 -12.49
C MET A 122 2.40 17.02 -10.99
N LYS A 123 2.84 16.08 -10.14
CA LYS A 123 2.70 16.18 -8.67
C LYS A 123 3.38 17.43 -8.08
N ALA A 124 4.47 17.91 -8.68
CA ALA A 124 5.19 19.10 -8.23
C ALA A 124 4.59 20.44 -8.68
N THR A 125 3.75 20.46 -9.73
CA THR A 125 3.31 21.71 -10.39
C THR A 125 1.80 21.99 -10.30
N ARG A 126 1.02 21.06 -9.74
CA ARG A 126 -0.45 21.11 -9.78
C ARG A 126 -1.05 21.14 -8.37
N SER A 127 -2.22 21.76 -8.23
CA SER A 127 -2.97 21.74 -6.96
C SER A 127 -3.49 20.33 -6.66
N CYS A 128 -3.73 20.00 -5.39
CA CYS A 128 -4.34 18.71 -5.03
C CYS A 128 -5.76 18.55 -5.63
N LEU A 129 -6.48 19.65 -5.94
CA LEU A 129 -7.75 19.57 -6.67
C LEU A 129 -7.54 19.16 -8.14
N ASP A 130 -6.61 19.81 -8.85
CA ASP A 130 -6.26 19.46 -10.23
C ASP A 130 -5.79 18.00 -10.30
N LEU A 131 -4.89 17.62 -9.39
CA LEU A 131 -4.36 16.26 -9.29
C LEU A 131 -5.46 15.24 -9.03
N LEU A 132 -6.43 15.52 -8.13
CA LEU A 132 -7.59 14.65 -7.93
C LEU A 132 -8.36 14.44 -9.23
N TYR A 133 -8.62 15.50 -10.01
CA TYR A 133 -9.31 15.37 -11.29
C TYR A 133 -8.46 14.57 -12.30
N ILE A 134 -7.14 14.81 -12.37
CA ILE A 134 -6.21 14.02 -13.18
C ILE A 134 -6.25 12.52 -12.79
N THR A 135 -6.44 12.16 -11.51
CA THR A 135 -6.63 10.74 -11.12
C THR A 135 -7.90 10.11 -11.71
N ALA A 136 -8.98 10.88 -11.90
CA ALA A 136 -10.19 10.39 -12.56
C ALA A 136 -9.96 10.17 -14.06
N ALA A 137 -9.25 11.08 -14.74
CA ALA A 137 -8.83 10.88 -16.13
C ALA A 137 -7.88 9.69 -16.29
N ARG A 138 -6.96 9.47 -15.34
CA ARG A 138 -6.09 8.28 -15.26
C ARG A 138 -6.92 7.00 -15.20
N TYR A 139 -7.93 6.94 -14.33
CA TYR A 139 -8.80 5.76 -14.19
C TYR A 139 -9.58 5.45 -15.49
N VAL A 140 -10.14 6.47 -16.15
CA VAL A 140 -10.78 6.31 -17.48
C VAL A 140 -9.78 5.80 -18.52
N LEU A 141 -8.59 6.41 -18.60
CA LEU A 141 -7.55 6.05 -19.57
C LEU A 141 -7.05 4.61 -19.39
N VAL A 142 -6.66 4.24 -18.17
CA VAL A 142 -6.17 2.89 -17.85
C VAL A 142 -7.24 1.85 -18.16
N THR A 143 -8.49 2.11 -17.79
CA THR A 143 -9.61 1.21 -18.09
C THR A 143 -9.85 1.08 -19.61
N LYS A 144 -9.75 2.18 -20.38
CA LYS A 144 -9.81 2.14 -21.85
C LYS A 144 -8.70 1.28 -22.44
N ILE A 145 -7.45 1.49 -22.02
CA ILE A 145 -6.29 0.73 -22.54
C ILE A 145 -6.48 -0.76 -22.23
N LEU A 146 -6.86 -1.12 -21.00
CA LEU A 146 -7.12 -2.51 -20.63
C LEU A 146 -8.26 -3.12 -21.45
N TYR A 147 -9.33 -2.37 -21.71
CA TYR A 147 -10.43 -2.81 -22.57
C TYR A 147 -9.97 -3.08 -24.01
N GLU A 148 -9.20 -2.17 -24.62
CA GLU A 148 -8.61 -2.36 -25.96
C GLU A 148 -7.64 -3.55 -26.00
N GLN A 149 -6.69 -3.64 -25.06
CA GLN A 149 -5.69 -4.72 -25.01
C GLN A 149 -6.31 -6.10 -24.72
N SER A 150 -7.45 -6.15 -24.02
CA SER A 150 -8.21 -7.39 -23.84
C SER A 150 -8.88 -7.91 -25.13
N GLY A 151 -8.88 -7.12 -26.21
CA GLY A 151 -9.70 -7.39 -27.39
C GLY A 151 -11.18 -7.16 -27.11
N TYR A 152 -11.50 -6.11 -26.34
CA TYR A 152 -12.85 -5.72 -25.94
C TYR A 152 -13.61 -6.74 -25.05
N LYS A 153 -12.87 -7.58 -24.32
CA LYS A 153 -13.40 -8.65 -23.45
C LYS A 153 -13.44 -8.31 -21.96
N LEU A 154 -12.64 -7.33 -21.52
CA LEU A 154 -12.60 -6.88 -20.14
C LEU A 154 -13.97 -6.33 -19.71
N THR A 155 -14.44 -6.76 -18.56
CA THR A 155 -15.61 -6.17 -17.89
C THR A 155 -15.24 -5.68 -16.48
N PRO A 156 -16.02 -4.80 -15.87
CA PRO A 156 -15.98 -4.63 -14.42
C PRO A 156 -16.37 -5.95 -13.73
N CYS A 157 -15.78 -6.27 -12.58
CA CYS A 157 -16.18 -7.44 -11.80
C CYS A 157 -17.56 -7.19 -11.16
N VAL A 158 -18.52 -8.07 -11.44
CA VAL A 158 -19.88 -7.97 -10.87
C VAL A 158 -19.84 -8.35 -9.39
N LYS A 159 -20.45 -7.53 -8.54
CA LYS A 159 -20.54 -7.79 -7.10
C LYS A 159 -21.92 -8.32 -6.73
N THR A 160 -21.98 -9.46 -6.06
CA THR A 160 -23.24 -10.07 -5.62
C THR A 160 -23.77 -9.44 -4.32
N ALA A 161 -25.00 -9.79 -3.93
CA ALA A 161 -25.61 -9.36 -2.67
C ALA A 161 -24.72 -9.71 -1.46
N ASP A 162 -24.08 -10.88 -1.48
CA ASP A 162 -23.12 -11.35 -0.45
C ASP A 162 -21.75 -10.65 -0.51
N LYS A 163 -21.62 -9.58 -1.30
CA LYS A 163 -20.40 -8.78 -1.50
C LYS A 163 -19.23 -9.58 -2.12
N LYS A 164 -19.49 -10.74 -2.72
CA LYS A 164 -18.51 -11.52 -3.50
C LYS A 164 -18.42 -10.98 -4.94
N TYR A 165 -17.30 -11.24 -5.60
CA TYR A 165 -17.07 -10.91 -7.01
C TYR A 165 -17.30 -12.14 -7.89
N GLU A 166 -18.09 -12.00 -8.95
CA GLU A 166 -18.23 -13.02 -9.98
C GLU A 166 -17.15 -12.84 -11.05
N ILE A 167 -16.36 -13.90 -11.29
CA ILE A 167 -15.37 -13.95 -12.35
C ILE A 167 -16.11 -14.17 -13.68
N PRO A 168 -15.94 -13.31 -14.71
CA PRO A 168 -16.70 -13.43 -15.94
C PRO A 168 -16.17 -14.56 -16.83
N ASP A 169 -17.07 -15.15 -17.61
CA ASP A 169 -16.73 -16.21 -18.56
C ASP A 169 -15.85 -15.69 -19.72
N SER A 170 -15.82 -14.37 -19.93
CA SER A 170 -14.90 -13.65 -20.83
C SER A 170 -13.42 -13.76 -20.43
N GLY A 171 -13.13 -14.22 -19.21
CA GLY A 171 -11.81 -14.63 -18.75
C GLY A 171 -11.04 -13.59 -17.93
N VAL A 172 -11.47 -12.32 -17.90
CA VAL A 172 -10.85 -11.27 -17.07
C VAL A 172 -11.84 -10.13 -16.72
N CYS A 173 -11.81 -9.69 -15.47
CA CYS A 173 -12.43 -8.46 -14.98
C CYS A 173 -11.48 -7.62 -14.11
N PHE A 174 -11.89 -6.39 -13.80
CA PHE A 174 -11.27 -5.54 -12.79
C PHE A 174 -12.30 -5.15 -11.72
N PRO A 175 -11.98 -5.23 -10.41
CA PRO A 175 -12.83 -4.68 -9.38
C PRO A 175 -12.73 -3.15 -9.40
N PRO A 176 -13.72 -2.43 -8.83
CA PRO A 176 -13.57 -1.02 -8.57
C PRO A 176 -12.31 -0.74 -7.71
N PRO A 177 -11.66 0.43 -7.86
CA PRO A 177 -10.48 0.78 -7.06
C PRO A 177 -10.75 0.60 -5.56
N TYR A 178 -9.93 -0.19 -4.89
CA TYR A 178 -10.09 -0.51 -3.47
C TYR A 178 -9.15 0.34 -2.61
N GLY A 179 -9.72 0.96 -1.56
CA GLY A 179 -9.01 1.93 -0.73
C GLY A 179 -9.36 3.39 -1.04
N SER A 180 -8.64 4.31 -0.39
CA SER A 180 -8.79 5.76 -0.67
C SER A 180 -7.95 6.16 -1.88
N THR A 181 -8.60 6.71 -2.91
CA THR A 181 -7.92 7.44 -3.98
C THR A 181 -7.87 8.92 -3.60
N THR A 182 -6.68 9.41 -3.29
CA THR A 182 -6.37 10.83 -3.04
C THR A 182 -5.66 11.42 -4.27
N CYS A 183 -5.55 12.75 -4.32
CA CYS A 183 -4.93 13.47 -5.43
C CYS A 183 -3.54 12.94 -5.87
N THR A 184 -2.77 12.40 -4.93
CA THR A 184 -1.40 11.89 -5.12
C THR A 184 -1.27 10.38 -4.96
N SER A 185 -2.37 9.67 -4.72
CA SER A 185 -2.32 8.22 -4.57
C SER A 185 -1.91 7.51 -5.87
N ASP A 186 -1.16 6.44 -5.69
CA ASP A 186 -0.91 5.40 -6.69
C ASP A 186 -2.23 4.76 -7.11
N TYR A 187 -2.28 4.21 -8.32
CA TYR A 187 -3.43 3.48 -8.82
C TYR A 187 -3.10 2.00 -9.01
N ASP A 188 -3.51 1.21 -8.02
CA ASP A 188 -3.37 -0.23 -8.00
C ASP A 188 -4.53 -0.91 -8.77
N VAL A 189 -4.20 -1.63 -9.84
CA VAL A 189 -5.17 -2.39 -10.67
C VAL A 189 -5.00 -3.89 -10.44
N GLY A 190 -5.90 -4.49 -9.65
CA GLY A 190 -5.99 -5.94 -9.53
C GLY A 190 -6.83 -6.56 -10.65
N LEU A 191 -6.23 -7.16 -11.66
CA LEU A 191 -6.93 -7.97 -12.65
C LEU A 191 -7.28 -9.35 -12.08
N ILE A 192 -8.53 -9.75 -12.25
CA ILE A 192 -9.12 -10.99 -11.75
C ILE A 192 -9.56 -11.83 -12.94
N GLY A 193 -9.13 -13.08 -13.03
CA GLY A 193 -9.51 -13.98 -14.12
C GLY A 193 -8.36 -14.81 -14.68
N ARG A 194 -8.67 -15.94 -15.30
CA ARG A 194 -7.66 -16.83 -15.95
C ARG A 194 -6.80 -16.11 -16.99
N ASP A 195 -7.34 -15.08 -17.65
CA ASP A 195 -6.65 -14.31 -18.70
C ASP A 195 -5.96 -13.04 -18.14
N ALA A 196 -5.98 -12.82 -16.82
CA ALA A 196 -5.39 -11.64 -16.18
C ALA A 196 -3.90 -11.48 -16.51
N GLY A 197 -3.11 -12.55 -16.48
CA GLY A 197 -1.68 -12.48 -16.81
C GLY A 197 -1.39 -12.17 -18.28
N PHE A 198 -2.22 -12.64 -19.22
CA PHE A 198 -2.14 -12.22 -20.63
C PHE A 198 -2.41 -10.72 -20.78
N LEU A 199 -3.42 -10.19 -20.07
CA LEU A 199 -3.77 -8.77 -20.14
C LEU A 199 -2.72 -7.88 -19.45
N THR A 200 -2.20 -8.28 -18.29
CA THR A 200 -1.07 -7.61 -17.62
C THR A 200 0.12 -7.46 -18.57
N ARG A 201 0.47 -8.52 -19.31
CA ARG A 201 1.54 -8.43 -20.31
C ARG A 201 1.23 -7.40 -21.39
N LYS A 202 0.08 -7.49 -22.04
CA LYS A 202 -0.29 -6.56 -23.13
C LYS A 202 -0.36 -5.10 -22.67
N PHE A 203 -0.81 -4.85 -21.44
CA PHE A 203 -0.82 -3.53 -20.83
C PHE A 203 0.61 -2.98 -20.68
N ASN A 204 1.51 -3.75 -20.06
CA ASN A 204 2.91 -3.35 -19.89
C ASN A 204 3.65 -3.19 -21.24
N ASP A 205 3.38 -4.07 -22.20
CA ASP A 205 3.92 -3.99 -23.56
C ASP A 205 3.41 -2.73 -24.29
N TYR A 206 2.14 -2.33 -24.12
CA TYR A 206 1.60 -1.07 -24.64
C TYR A 206 2.27 0.17 -24.01
N PHE A 207 2.52 0.17 -22.70
CA PHE A 207 3.16 1.31 -22.04
C PHE A 207 4.60 1.52 -22.51
N GLN A 208 5.37 0.43 -22.57
CA GLN A 208 6.78 0.43 -22.96
C GLN A 208 6.98 0.54 -24.48
N ALA A 209 5.94 0.36 -25.30
CA ALA A 209 6.01 0.59 -26.74
C ALA A 209 6.38 2.07 -27.05
N PRO A 210 7.23 2.34 -28.05
CA PRO A 210 7.67 3.69 -28.37
C PRO A 210 6.51 4.57 -28.87
N THR A 211 6.61 5.87 -28.60
CA THR A 211 5.75 6.92 -29.17
C THR A 211 5.78 6.83 -30.71
N PRO A 212 4.64 6.94 -31.42
CA PRO A 212 3.30 7.30 -30.94
C PRO A 212 2.44 6.12 -30.44
N ASN A 213 2.94 4.88 -30.51
CA ASN A 213 2.14 3.67 -30.26
C ASN A 213 1.95 3.38 -28.76
N GLY A 214 2.91 3.79 -27.93
CA GLY A 214 2.83 3.75 -26.47
C GLY A 214 3.34 5.05 -25.82
N PHE A 215 3.97 4.92 -24.66
CA PHE A 215 4.62 6.02 -23.92
C PHE A 215 6.15 5.92 -23.90
N GLY A 216 6.72 4.80 -24.34
CA GLY A 216 8.16 4.49 -24.23
C GLY A 216 8.66 4.29 -22.79
N LYS A 217 7.75 4.18 -21.80
CA LYS A 217 8.05 4.16 -20.37
C LYS A 217 7.11 3.22 -19.61
N PRO A 218 7.53 2.61 -18.47
CA PRO A 218 6.63 1.86 -17.58
C PRO A 218 5.48 2.72 -17.03
N SER A 219 4.30 2.12 -16.80
CA SER A 219 3.09 2.81 -16.34
C SER A 219 3.26 3.48 -14.96
N GLU A 220 4.12 2.93 -14.12
CA GLU A 220 4.51 3.48 -12.82
C GLU A 220 5.19 4.85 -12.98
N VAL A 221 6.04 5.02 -14.01
CA VAL A 221 6.74 6.28 -14.28
C VAL A 221 5.81 7.31 -14.92
N VAL A 222 4.92 6.87 -15.83
CA VAL A 222 4.00 7.77 -16.54
C VAL A 222 2.92 8.34 -15.62
N PHE A 223 2.35 7.53 -14.71
CA PHE A 223 1.20 7.94 -13.92
C PHE A 223 0.98 7.18 -12.59
N ASP A 224 2.02 6.66 -11.92
CA ASP A 224 1.93 5.84 -10.67
C ASP A 224 0.80 4.79 -10.76
N THR A 225 0.82 3.93 -11.78
CA THR A 225 -0.15 2.83 -11.89
C THR A 225 0.55 1.49 -11.93
N ASN A 226 0.23 0.67 -10.93
CA ASN A 226 0.72 -0.68 -10.77
C ASN A 226 -0.39 -1.64 -11.22
N ILE A 227 -0.02 -2.69 -11.96
CA ILE A 227 -0.98 -3.71 -12.42
C ILE A 227 -0.61 -5.08 -11.85
N TYR A 228 -1.61 -5.80 -11.36
CA TYR A 228 -1.45 -7.10 -10.73
C TYR A 228 -2.40 -8.12 -11.35
N ALA A 229 -1.97 -9.37 -11.44
CA ALA A 229 -2.81 -10.51 -11.81
C ALA A 229 -2.76 -11.58 -10.71
N PHE A 230 -3.87 -12.30 -10.50
CA PHE A 230 -4.03 -13.45 -9.60
C PHE A 230 -3.86 -13.19 -8.09
N THR A 231 -3.47 -11.98 -7.68
CA THR A 231 -3.08 -11.69 -6.29
C THR A 231 -4.23 -11.85 -5.30
N LEU A 232 -5.41 -11.38 -5.65
CA LEU A 232 -6.57 -11.46 -4.77
C LEU A 232 -7.20 -12.85 -4.79
N GLU A 233 -7.24 -13.55 -5.92
CA GLU A 233 -7.83 -14.91 -5.98
C GLU A 233 -7.03 -15.93 -5.16
N PHE A 234 -5.70 -15.85 -5.17
CA PHE A 234 -4.85 -16.71 -4.34
C PHE A 234 -4.87 -16.27 -2.86
N ALA A 235 -4.96 -14.97 -2.57
CA ALA A 235 -4.95 -14.48 -1.18
C ALA A 235 -6.30 -14.61 -0.47
N LEU A 236 -7.40 -14.37 -1.19
CA LEU A 236 -8.77 -14.25 -0.66
C LEU A 236 -9.78 -15.03 -1.53
N PRO A 237 -9.57 -16.34 -1.81
CA PRO A 237 -10.39 -17.12 -2.75
C PRO A 237 -11.88 -17.11 -2.39
N PHE A 238 -12.22 -17.04 -1.09
CA PHE A 238 -13.60 -16.98 -0.60
C PHE A 238 -14.41 -15.75 -1.06
N MET A 239 -13.75 -14.69 -1.56
CA MET A 239 -14.40 -13.53 -2.15
C MET A 239 -14.91 -13.76 -3.57
N PHE A 240 -14.48 -14.82 -4.25
CA PHE A 240 -14.70 -14.99 -5.69
C PHE A 240 -15.62 -16.17 -5.98
N LEU A 241 -16.60 -15.95 -6.85
CA LEU A 241 -17.43 -17.00 -7.43
C LEU A 241 -16.81 -17.50 -8.75
N LYS A 242 -17.21 -18.71 -9.19
CA LYS A 242 -16.70 -19.39 -10.38
C LYS A 242 -15.20 -19.78 -10.36
N LEU A 243 -14.50 -19.61 -9.24
CA LEU A 243 -13.22 -20.29 -9.02
C LEU A 243 -13.43 -21.82 -8.98
N PRO A 244 -12.53 -22.63 -9.57
CA PRO A 244 -12.62 -24.09 -9.45
C PRO A 244 -12.55 -24.55 -7.99
N GLN A 245 -13.42 -25.48 -7.58
CA GLN A 245 -13.39 -25.98 -6.20
C GLN A 245 -12.06 -26.68 -5.86
N THR A 246 -11.46 -27.36 -6.84
CA THR A 246 -10.11 -27.96 -6.73
C THR A 246 -9.02 -26.92 -6.47
N PHE A 247 -9.15 -25.71 -7.03
CA PHE A 247 -8.25 -24.60 -6.75
C PHE A 247 -8.42 -24.09 -5.31
N ILE A 248 -9.67 -23.79 -4.90
CA ILE A 248 -9.95 -23.27 -3.56
C ILE A 248 -9.45 -24.23 -2.48
N SER A 249 -9.85 -25.51 -2.55
CA SER A 249 -9.40 -26.53 -1.60
C SER A 249 -7.90 -26.83 -1.71
N GLY A 250 -7.32 -26.71 -2.90
CA GLY A 250 -5.88 -26.84 -3.10
C GLY A 250 -5.07 -25.74 -2.41
N VAL A 251 -5.51 -24.48 -2.52
CA VAL A 251 -4.90 -23.35 -1.80
C VAL A 251 -5.01 -23.55 -0.29
N GLU A 252 -6.17 -23.93 0.22
CA GLU A 252 -6.38 -24.23 1.66
C GLU A 252 -5.45 -25.36 2.17
N VAL A 253 -5.28 -26.44 1.40
CA VAL A 253 -4.33 -27.51 1.73
C VAL A 253 -2.89 -26.99 1.72
N LYS A 254 -2.49 -26.19 0.72
CA LYS A 254 -1.15 -25.60 0.63
C LYS A 254 -0.83 -24.71 1.82
N GLU A 255 -1.79 -23.91 2.29
CA GLU A 255 -1.65 -23.07 3.50
C GLU A 255 -1.26 -23.87 4.75
N GLY A 256 -1.70 -25.13 4.85
CA GLY A 256 -1.32 -26.02 5.93
C GLY A 256 0.16 -26.43 5.93
N LEU A 257 0.80 -26.47 4.76
CA LEU A 257 2.12 -27.07 4.56
C LEU A 257 3.28 -26.21 5.10
N ILE A 258 4.32 -26.87 5.59
CA ILE A 258 5.57 -26.23 6.02
C ILE A 258 6.24 -25.51 4.83
N ASP A 259 6.21 -26.12 3.64
CA ASP A 259 6.83 -25.56 2.43
C ASP A 259 6.27 -24.17 2.08
N PHE A 260 4.94 -24.05 2.05
CA PHE A 260 4.24 -22.77 1.83
C PHE A 260 4.56 -21.74 2.92
N LYS A 261 4.48 -22.14 4.19
CA LYS A 261 4.75 -21.24 5.32
C LYS A 261 6.17 -20.67 5.28
N MET A 262 7.15 -21.49 4.88
CA MET A 262 8.54 -21.06 4.75
C MET A 262 8.81 -20.27 3.46
N GLN A 263 8.06 -20.52 2.38
CA GLN A 263 8.04 -19.65 1.20
C GLN A 263 7.55 -18.24 1.55
N GLU A 264 6.42 -18.13 2.28
CA GLU A 264 5.88 -16.84 2.72
C GLU A 264 6.90 -16.09 3.59
N VAL A 265 7.53 -16.77 4.56
CA VAL A 265 8.58 -16.18 5.41
C VAL A 265 9.80 -15.72 4.59
N ALA A 266 10.27 -16.52 3.63
CA ALA A 266 11.34 -16.11 2.72
C ALA A 266 10.96 -14.89 1.88
N SER A 267 9.74 -14.88 1.31
CA SER A 267 9.21 -13.76 0.52
C SER A 267 9.14 -12.46 1.32
N ALA A 268 8.79 -12.54 2.61
CA ALA A 268 8.77 -11.42 3.52
C ALA A 268 10.19 -10.90 3.83
N TYR A 269 11.17 -11.79 4.08
CA TYR A 269 12.57 -11.33 4.22
C TYR A 269 13.07 -10.62 2.96
N TYR A 270 12.73 -11.13 1.76
CA TYR A 270 13.09 -10.45 0.51
C TYR A 270 12.40 -9.09 0.30
N LYS A 271 11.32 -8.79 1.03
CA LYS A 271 10.75 -7.43 1.12
C LYS A 271 11.68 -6.46 1.85
N VAL A 272 12.31 -6.92 2.95
CA VAL A 272 13.34 -6.15 3.69
C VAL A 272 14.61 -6.00 2.84
N PHE A 273 15.10 -7.09 2.24
CA PHE A 273 16.29 -7.11 1.37
C PHE A 273 16.28 -6.03 0.27
N LYS A 274 15.11 -5.75 -0.31
CA LYS A 274 14.91 -4.77 -1.38
C LYS A 274 15.35 -3.34 -1.00
N TYR A 275 15.31 -3.02 0.29
CA TYR A 275 15.59 -1.70 0.88
C TYR A 275 16.61 -1.76 2.04
N ASP A 276 17.38 -2.84 2.16
CA ASP A 276 18.27 -3.04 3.30
C ASP A 276 19.59 -2.26 3.16
N GLU A 277 19.75 -1.22 4.00
CA GLU A 277 21.00 -0.45 4.16
C GLU A 277 21.86 -0.93 5.34
N TYR A 278 21.31 -1.71 6.29
CA TYR A 278 21.90 -1.94 7.62
C TYR A 278 21.97 -3.42 8.04
N ASN A 279 21.95 -4.33 7.07
CA ASN A 279 22.02 -5.78 7.26
C ASN A 279 20.83 -6.36 8.09
N PHE A 280 19.67 -5.73 7.97
CA PHE A 280 18.44 -6.17 8.63
C PHE A 280 17.91 -7.49 8.06
N PHE A 281 18.12 -7.76 6.77
CA PHE A 281 17.80 -9.03 6.12
C PHE A 281 18.55 -10.19 6.77
N ASP A 282 19.89 -10.13 6.83
CA ASP A 282 20.72 -11.17 7.43
C ASP A 282 20.43 -11.34 8.92
N THR A 283 20.11 -10.25 9.63
CA THR A 283 19.72 -10.29 11.05
C THR A 283 18.44 -11.11 11.25
N LEU A 284 17.41 -10.86 10.43
CA LEU A 284 16.13 -11.58 10.48
C LEU A 284 16.29 -13.05 10.05
N VAL A 285 17.02 -13.29 8.96
CA VAL A 285 17.29 -14.63 8.45
C VAL A 285 18.09 -15.45 9.47
N THR A 286 19.19 -14.91 10.00
CA THR A 286 20.04 -15.60 10.98
C THR A 286 19.30 -15.86 12.29
N GLY A 287 18.53 -14.89 12.78
CA GLY A 287 17.69 -15.06 13.97
C GLY A 287 16.72 -16.23 13.82
N ALA A 288 15.99 -16.29 12.70
CA ALA A 288 15.06 -17.39 12.43
C ALA A 288 15.77 -18.74 12.22
N LYS A 289 16.90 -18.79 11.50
CA LYS A 289 17.68 -20.02 11.31
C LYS A 289 18.18 -20.60 12.64
N ASN A 290 18.70 -19.75 13.52
CA ASN A 290 19.17 -20.15 14.84
C ASN A 290 18.02 -20.65 15.72
N ALA A 291 16.90 -19.92 15.74
CA ALA A 291 15.68 -20.32 16.45
C ALA A 291 15.09 -21.63 15.92
N MET A 292 15.26 -21.92 14.63
CA MET A 292 14.74 -23.14 14.01
C MET A 292 15.60 -24.39 14.24
N GLY A 293 16.89 -24.23 14.56
CA GLY A 293 17.81 -25.34 14.71
C GLY A 293 17.77 -26.34 13.54
N LYS A 294 18.08 -27.61 13.78
CA LYS A 294 17.95 -28.66 12.76
C LYS A 294 16.48 -29.08 12.63
N SER A 295 15.75 -28.51 11.66
CA SER A 295 14.33 -28.79 11.43
C SER A 295 13.95 -28.73 9.94
N VAL A 296 12.85 -29.40 9.59
CA VAL A 296 12.29 -29.38 8.21
C VAL A 296 11.90 -27.95 7.80
N GLN A 297 11.50 -27.13 8.77
CA GLN A 297 11.24 -25.69 8.63
C GLN A 297 12.49 -24.96 8.13
N LEU A 298 13.66 -25.19 8.76
CA LEU A 298 14.93 -24.62 8.31
C LEU A 298 15.29 -25.06 6.88
N ASP A 299 15.13 -26.35 6.56
CA ASP A 299 15.44 -26.88 5.22
C ASP A 299 14.58 -26.21 4.15
N LYS A 300 13.27 -26.06 4.40
CA LYS A 300 12.35 -25.38 3.49
C LYS A 300 12.59 -23.87 3.40
N LEU A 301 12.96 -23.21 4.49
CA LEU A 301 13.34 -21.80 4.48
C LEU A 301 14.62 -21.60 3.64
N ASN A 302 15.65 -22.42 3.84
CA ASN A 302 16.88 -22.38 3.05
C ASN A 302 16.64 -22.61 1.56
N TYR A 303 15.78 -23.58 1.20
CA TYR A 303 15.38 -23.83 -0.18
C TYR A 303 14.77 -22.58 -0.82
N TRP A 304 13.77 -21.96 -0.21
CA TRP A 304 13.12 -20.78 -0.77
C TRP A 304 14.01 -19.54 -0.80
N LEU A 305 14.86 -19.34 0.21
CA LEU A 305 15.89 -18.30 0.19
C LEU A 305 16.86 -18.48 -0.99
N GLY A 306 17.33 -19.71 -1.25
CA GLY A 306 18.21 -20.02 -2.40
C GLY A 306 17.51 -19.82 -3.75
N ILE A 307 16.24 -20.20 -3.86
CA ILE A 307 15.41 -19.96 -5.06
C ILE A 307 15.26 -18.46 -5.34
N PHE A 308 15.09 -17.62 -4.32
CA PHE A 308 14.99 -16.17 -4.51
C PHE A 308 16.37 -15.50 -4.74
N GLN A 309 17.45 -16.04 -4.16
CA GLN A 309 18.83 -15.58 -4.40
C GLN A 309 19.28 -15.82 -5.86
N THR A 310 18.80 -16.90 -6.48
CA THR A 310 19.14 -17.30 -7.86
C THR A 310 18.21 -16.71 -8.93
N LEU A 311 17.33 -15.77 -8.55
CA LEU A 311 16.47 -15.06 -9.49
C LEU A 311 17.30 -14.23 -10.50
N PRO A 312 16.94 -14.26 -11.81
CA PRO A 312 17.83 -13.77 -12.88
C PRO A 312 17.93 -12.24 -12.97
N VAL A 313 16.90 -11.52 -12.52
CA VAL A 313 16.90 -10.06 -12.43
C VAL A 313 17.11 -9.66 -10.97
N LYS A 314 18.08 -8.76 -10.73
CA LYS A 314 18.40 -8.22 -9.39
C LYS A 314 17.19 -7.55 -8.75
N LEU A 315 17.10 -7.60 -7.42
CA LEU A 315 15.89 -7.19 -6.68
C LEU A 315 16.01 -5.82 -6.01
N ARG A 316 17.20 -5.38 -5.59
CA ARG A 316 17.38 -4.16 -4.79
C ARG A 316 17.43 -2.93 -5.70
N VAL A 317 16.98 -1.78 -5.18
CA VAL A 317 16.95 -0.52 -5.95
C VAL A 317 18.36 -0.04 -6.33
N GLN A 318 19.30 -0.17 -5.40
CA GLN A 318 20.71 0.16 -5.58
C GLN A 318 21.43 -0.65 -6.67
N ASP A 319 20.96 -1.87 -6.99
CA ASP A 319 21.57 -2.71 -8.03
C ASP A 319 21.33 -2.16 -9.46
N PHE A 320 20.55 -1.07 -9.59
CA PHE A 320 20.24 -0.37 -10.86
C PHE A 320 20.64 1.11 -10.82
N SER A 321 21.67 1.46 -10.04
CA SER A 321 22.18 2.84 -9.88
C SER A 321 21.11 3.84 -9.44
N ASN A 322 20.07 3.37 -8.74
CA ASN A 322 18.88 4.13 -8.36
C ASN A 322 18.10 4.77 -9.54
N VAL A 323 18.21 4.22 -10.77
CA VAL A 323 17.44 4.66 -11.95
C VAL A 323 16.11 3.90 -11.99
N PRO A 324 14.96 4.53 -11.63
CA PRO A 324 13.71 3.79 -11.40
C PRO A 324 13.15 3.18 -12.68
N GLU A 325 13.30 3.86 -13.82
CA GLU A 325 12.80 3.41 -15.12
C GLU A 325 13.49 2.12 -15.58
N THR A 326 14.82 2.04 -15.51
CA THR A 326 15.59 0.83 -15.87
C THR A 326 15.22 -0.36 -14.98
N LEU A 327 15.04 -0.10 -13.69
CA LEU A 327 14.60 -1.11 -12.72
C LEU A 327 13.19 -1.61 -13.04
N ARG A 328 12.23 -0.69 -13.23
CA ARG A 328 10.82 -1.02 -13.54
C ARG A 328 10.71 -1.77 -14.86
N THR A 329 11.37 -1.35 -15.94
CA THR A 329 11.40 -2.08 -17.22
C THR A 329 11.85 -3.54 -17.04
N ARG A 330 12.97 -3.78 -16.35
CA ARG A 330 13.50 -5.15 -16.15
C ARG A 330 12.64 -5.98 -15.19
N HIS A 331 12.07 -5.37 -14.17
CA HIS A 331 11.17 -6.03 -13.23
C HIS A 331 9.84 -6.38 -13.90
N ASN A 332 9.22 -5.45 -14.63
CA ASN A 332 7.94 -5.66 -15.30
C ASN A 332 8.05 -6.72 -16.40
N ALA A 333 9.15 -6.74 -17.16
CA ALA A 333 9.45 -7.82 -18.12
C ALA A 333 9.47 -9.21 -17.48
N LYS A 334 10.01 -9.36 -16.26
CA LYS A 334 10.02 -10.65 -15.56
C LYS A 334 8.71 -10.95 -14.83
N TYR A 335 8.04 -9.93 -14.31
CA TYR A 335 6.71 -10.06 -13.72
C TYR A 335 5.70 -10.59 -14.74
N GLN A 336 5.62 -9.95 -15.90
CA GLN A 336 4.67 -10.31 -16.95
C GLN A 336 4.94 -11.71 -17.54
N GLU A 337 6.20 -12.11 -17.70
CA GLU A 337 6.56 -13.49 -18.09
C GLU A 337 5.97 -14.53 -17.14
N LEU A 338 6.06 -14.29 -15.83
CA LEU A 338 5.62 -15.22 -14.80
C LEU A 338 4.08 -15.29 -14.69
N VAL A 339 3.37 -14.17 -14.75
CA VAL A 339 1.89 -14.19 -14.72
C VAL A 339 1.27 -14.63 -16.05
N GLU A 340 1.91 -14.35 -17.19
CA GLU A 340 1.49 -14.91 -18.48
C GLU A 340 1.63 -16.45 -18.47
N LYS A 341 2.71 -16.98 -17.89
CA LYS A 341 2.86 -18.43 -17.67
C LYS A 341 1.75 -19.01 -16.80
N MET A 342 1.30 -18.29 -15.76
CA MET A 342 0.14 -18.73 -14.96
C MET A 342 -1.14 -18.81 -15.83
N SER A 343 -1.38 -17.81 -16.68
CA SER A 343 -2.54 -17.83 -17.61
C SER A 343 -2.48 -18.99 -18.61
N LYS A 344 -1.29 -19.28 -19.18
CA LYS A 344 -1.05 -20.44 -20.05
C LYS A 344 -1.33 -21.78 -19.37
N ASN A 345 -1.16 -21.84 -18.04
CA ASN A 345 -1.48 -23.00 -17.21
C ASN A 345 -2.93 -22.95 -16.64
N GLY A 346 -3.82 -22.15 -17.23
CA GLY A 346 -5.23 -22.06 -16.85
C GLY A 346 -5.56 -21.11 -15.68
N GLY A 347 -4.55 -20.41 -15.14
CA GLY A 347 -4.68 -19.38 -14.10
C GLY A 347 -4.94 -19.89 -12.68
N TYR A 348 -5.77 -20.94 -12.54
CA TYR A 348 -6.27 -21.45 -11.25
C TYR A 348 -5.79 -22.86 -10.92
N ASP A 349 -4.47 -23.02 -10.86
CA ASP A 349 -3.79 -24.21 -10.35
C ASP A 349 -3.06 -23.85 -9.03
N PRO A 350 -3.32 -24.52 -7.90
CA PRO A 350 -2.67 -24.25 -6.61
C PRO A 350 -1.15 -24.50 -6.63
N GLU A 351 -0.61 -25.29 -7.57
CA GLU A 351 0.84 -25.45 -7.74
C GLU A 351 1.52 -24.16 -8.26
N LEU A 352 0.76 -23.22 -8.83
CA LEU A 352 1.27 -21.94 -9.32
C LEU A 352 1.61 -20.95 -8.20
N ILE A 353 1.31 -21.23 -6.92
CA ILE A 353 1.68 -20.38 -5.78
C ILE A 353 3.17 -19.99 -5.82
N GLY A 354 4.06 -20.97 -6.06
CA GLY A 354 5.50 -20.74 -6.15
C GLY A 354 5.94 -19.91 -7.36
N THR A 355 5.08 -19.80 -8.39
CA THR A 355 5.27 -18.90 -9.54
C THR A 355 4.79 -17.49 -9.20
N LEU A 356 3.63 -17.37 -8.54
CA LEU A 356 3.08 -16.09 -8.07
C LEU A 356 4.04 -15.41 -7.07
N ALA A 357 4.58 -16.15 -6.11
CA ALA A 357 5.57 -15.63 -5.15
C ALA A 357 6.81 -15.04 -5.84
N LYS A 358 7.32 -15.70 -6.88
CA LYS A 358 8.44 -15.18 -7.71
C LYS A 358 8.03 -13.96 -8.52
N ALA A 359 6.79 -13.91 -9.00
CA ALA A 359 6.27 -12.77 -9.73
C ALA A 359 6.19 -11.53 -8.80
N LEU A 360 5.68 -11.70 -7.57
CA LEU A 360 5.51 -10.60 -6.63
C LEU A 360 6.82 -9.96 -6.15
N MET A 361 7.96 -10.66 -6.21
CA MET A 361 9.28 -10.04 -6.00
C MET A 361 9.58 -8.90 -6.98
N TYR A 362 9.03 -8.99 -8.19
CA TYR A 362 9.24 -8.05 -9.29
C TYR A 362 8.13 -7.00 -9.44
N ALA A 363 6.91 -7.32 -9.02
CA ALA A 363 5.80 -6.39 -9.07
C ALA A 363 6.15 -5.04 -8.39
N ALA A 364 5.69 -3.93 -8.98
CA ALA A 364 5.83 -2.62 -8.38
C ALA A 364 4.96 -2.52 -7.11
N GLU A 365 5.50 -2.00 -6.01
CA GLU A 365 4.80 -1.73 -4.72
C GLU A 365 4.02 -2.90 -4.06
N ALA A 366 3.95 -4.08 -4.67
CA ALA A 366 3.13 -5.20 -4.22
C ALA A 366 3.52 -5.75 -2.85
N TYR A 367 2.54 -6.24 -2.10
CA TYR A 367 2.80 -7.20 -1.03
C TYR A 367 3.31 -8.52 -1.63
N HIS A 368 4.36 -9.07 -1.04
CA HIS A 368 5.04 -10.27 -1.52
C HIS A 368 4.38 -11.58 -1.05
N THR A 369 3.65 -11.51 0.07
CA THR A 369 3.04 -12.66 0.74
C THR A 369 1.52 -12.58 0.74
N ARG A 370 0.91 -13.75 0.69
CA ARG A 370 -0.54 -13.89 0.91
C ARG A 370 -0.94 -13.35 2.29
N GLY A 371 -0.12 -13.59 3.31
CA GLY A 371 -0.35 -13.09 4.67
C GLY A 371 -0.55 -11.58 4.75
N ALA A 372 0.38 -10.81 4.18
CA ALA A 372 0.28 -9.36 4.15
C ALA A 372 -0.89 -8.84 3.30
N ILE A 373 -1.22 -9.52 2.17
CA ILE A 373 -2.41 -9.20 1.37
C ILE A 373 -3.69 -9.41 2.20
N ARG A 374 -3.82 -10.52 2.93
CA ARG A 374 -5.02 -10.80 3.75
C ARG A 374 -5.19 -9.82 4.91
N HIS A 375 -4.11 -9.52 5.63
CA HIS A 375 -4.14 -8.55 6.72
C HIS A 375 -4.45 -7.15 6.21
N VAL A 376 -3.65 -6.66 5.27
CA VAL A 376 -3.74 -5.27 4.82
C VAL A 376 -4.89 -5.10 3.85
N VAL A 377 -4.87 -5.76 2.68
CA VAL A 377 -5.91 -5.58 1.65
C VAL A 377 -7.25 -6.16 2.12
N GLY A 378 -7.26 -7.40 2.62
CA GLY A 378 -8.47 -8.06 3.11
C GLY A 378 -9.08 -7.37 4.36
N GLY A 379 -8.24 -7.00 5.33
CA GLY A 379 -8.68 -6.40 6.59
C GLY A 379 -8.92 -4.89 6.53
N THR A 380 -7.89 -4.11 6.16
CA THR A 380 -7.97 -2.64 6.21
C THR A 380 -8.67 -2.00 5.00
N GLN A 381 -8.51 -2.58 3.80
CA GLN A 381 -8.99 -1.96 2.56
C GLN A 381 -10.38 -2.44 2.15
N LEU A 382 -10.55 -3.76 2.07
CA LEU A 382 -11.78 -4.43 1.63
C LEU A 382 -12.75 -4.73 2.79
N LYS A 383 -12.24 -4.78 4.03
CA LYS A 383 -13.00 -5.03 5.27
C LYS A 383 -13.79 -6.34 5.24
N VAL A 384 -13.18 -7.37 4.64
CA VAL A 384 -13.68 -8.75 4.56
C VAL A 384 -12.98 -9.70 5.54
N VAL A 385 -11.90 -9.24 6.19
CA VAL A 385 -11.19 -9.95 7.26
C VAL A 385 -11.33 -9.15 8.54
N ASP A 386 -11.83 -9.77 9.61
CA ASP A 386 -11.84 -9.16 10.95
C ASP A 386 -10.41 -8.98 11.46
N LEU A 387 -10.07 -7.79 11.96
CA LEU A 387 -8.78 -7.45 12.59
C LEU A 387 -8.90 -7.27 14.13
N SER A 388 -9.99 -7.76 14.73
CA SER A 388 -10.11 -7.92 16.19
C SER A 388 -9.21 -9.04 16.71
N LEU A 389 -9.17 -9.22 18.04
CA LEU A 389 -8.46 -10.35 18.67
C LEU A 389 -8.98 -11.74 18.22
N ARG A 390 -10.15 -11.81 17.58
CA ARG A 390 -10.75 -13.03 17.02
C ARG A 390 -10.44 -13.21 15.51
N THR A 391 -9.49 -12.44 14.98
CA THR A 391 -9.12 -12.44 13.55
C THR A 391 -8.88 -13.86 12.99
N PRO A 392 -9.42 -14.20 11.80
CA PRO A 392 -9.22 -15.48 11.13
C PRO A 392 -7.85 -15.62 10.44
N LEU A 393 -6.98 -14.59 10.54
CA LEU A 393 -5.60 -14.66 10.06
C LEU A 393 -4.81 -15.70 10.85
N SER A 394 -4.01 -16.52 10.19
CA SER A 394 -3.13 -17.51 10.82
C SER A 394 -1.92 -16.85 11.49
N THR A 395 -1.16 -17.63 12.26
CA THR A 395 0.12 -17.19 12.84
C THR A 395 1.13 -16.81 11.76
N THR A 396 1.17 -17.55 10.65
CA THR A 396 2.04 -17.23 9.51
C THR A 396 1.62 -15.91 8.85
N ASP A 397 0.31 -15.69 8.62
CA ASP A 397 -0.17 -14.46 7.96
C ASP A 397 0.28 -13.21 8.74
N LEU A 398 0.13 -13.21 10.07
CA LEU A 398 0.55 -12.11 10.92
C LEU A 398 2.08 -11.99 11.02
N TRP A 399 2.82 -13.10 11.08
CA TRP A 399 4.29 -13.08 11.12
C TRP A 399 4.89 -12.41 9.87
N VAL A 400 4.43 -12.79 8.67
CA VAL A 400 4.95 -12.22 7.42
C VAL A 400 4.50 -10.77 7.22
N THR A 401 3.31 -10.43 7.69
CA THR A 401 2.81 -9.04 7.72
C THR A 401 3.73 -8.12 8.52
N ILE A 402 4.24 -8.57 9.68
CA ILE A 402 5.17 -7.80 10.52
C ILE A 402 6.45 -7.49 9.73
N ILE A 403 7.04 -8.52 9.10
CA ILE A 403 8.30 -8.40 8.36
C ILE A 403 8.13 -7.52 7.11
N GLU A 404 7.06 -7.73 6.32
CA GLU A 404 6.84 -6.95 5.10
C GLU A 404 6.58 -5.46 5.36
N ASN A 405 5.76 -5.15 6.36
CA ASN A 405 5.50 -3.75 6.70
C ASN A 405 6.69 -3.09 7.43
N TRP A 406 7.59 -3.87 8.04
CA TRP A 406 8.91 -3.36 8.43
C TRP A 406 9.78 -3.01 7.22
N GLY A 407 9.80 -3.86 6.18
CA GLY A 407 10.47 -3.56 4.91
C GLY A 407 9.96 -2.28 4.23
N GLU A 408 8.64 -2.08 4.19
CA GLU A 408 8.03 -0.84 3.69
C GLU A 408 8.28 0.37 4.60
N ALA A 409 8.37 0.20 5.92
CA ALA A 409 8.81 1.28 6.81
C ALA A 409 10.26 1.69 6.53
N ASN A 410 11.16 0.73 6.25
CA ASN A 410 12.55 1.00 5.87
C ASN A 410 12.66 1.70 4.50
N LYS A 411 11.75 1.42 3.55
CA LYS A 411 11.62 2.19 2.29
C LYS A 411 11.40 3.68 2.56
N GLU A 412 10.40 4.00 3.39
CA GLU A 412 10.12 5.39 3.78
C GLU A 412 11.29 6.01 4.57
N TYR A 413 11.93 5.25 5.46
CA TYR A 413 13.14 5.73 6.15
C TYR A 413 14.24 6.13 5.16
N ASN A 414 14.57 5.29 4.18
CA ASN A 414 15.65 5.58 3.23
C ASN A 414 15.37 6.85 2.40
N HIS A 415 14.10 7.13 2.09
CA HIS A 415 13.68 8.37 1.41
C HIS A 415 13.79 9.63 2.30
N TYR A 416 13.73 9.49 3.63
CA TYR A 416 13.64 10.61 4.57
C TYR A 416 14.76 10.63 5.64
N LYS A 417 15.82 9.81 5.50
CA LYS A 417 16.86 9.62 6.53
C LYS A 417 17.67 10.86 6.94
N THR A 418 17.60 11.94 6.16
CA THR A 418 18.21 13.25 6.47
C THR A 418 17.21 14.27 7.04
N ALA A 419 15.91 13.97 7.02
CA ALA A 419 14.86 14.83 7.56
C ALA A 419 14.71 14.67 9.08
N PRO A 420 14.10 15.64 9.79
CA PRO A 420 13.77 15.50 11.20
C PRO A 420 12.98 14.22 11.50
N LEU A 421 13.17 13.65 12.69
CA LEU A 421 12.46 12.44 13.12
C LEU A 421 10.94 12.64 13.08
N VAL A 422 10.41 13.82 13.44
CA VAL A 422 8.98 14.16 13.33
C VAL A 422 8.43 14.04 11.90
N LYS A 423 9.23 14.30 10.87
CA LYS A 423 8.87 14.10 9.46
C LYS A 423 9.02 12.64 9.05
N THR A 424 10.12 12.01 9.45
CA THR A 424 10.45 10.61 9.10
C THR A 424 9.40 9.65 9.66
N PHE A 425 9.07 9.76 10.95
CA PHE A 425 8.00 8.99 11.59
C PHE A 425 6.62 9.26 10.99
N LEU A 426 6.32 10.51 10.60
CA LEU A 426 5.08 10.80 9.88
C LEU A 426 4.97 9.97 8.60
N LYS A 427 6.05 9.89 7.82
CA LYS A 427 6.06 9.17 6.54
C LYS A 427 5.98 7.65 6.74
N MET A 428 6.74 7.09 7.68
CA MET A 428 6.73 5.66 8.07
C MET A 428 5.42 5.18 8.72
N SER A 429 4.65 6.08 9.37
CA SER A 429 3.48 5.77 10.21
C SER A 429 2.48 4.76 9.61
N LYS A 430 2.17 4.88 8.30
CA LYS A 430 1.28 3.97 7.56
C LYS A 430 1.68 2.50 7.68
N TYR A 431 2.97 2.20 7.51
CA TYR A 431 3.48 0.82 7.52
C TYR A 431 3.78 0.36 8.95
N MET A 432 4.31 1.25 9.80
CA MET A 432 4.51 0.93 11.21
C MET A 432 3.19 0.63 11.93
N TRP A 433 2.08 1.34 11.63
CA TRP A 433 0.75 1.00 12.14
C TRP A 433 0.31 -0.42 11.73
N ARG A 434 0.45 -0.78 10.45
CA ARG A 434 0.12 -2.13 9.94
C ARG A 434 0.95 -3.22 10.64
N MET A 435 2.26 -2.97 10.79
CA MET A 435 3.19 -3.84 11.53
C MET A 435 2.79 -3.99 13.00
N PHE A 436 2.49 -2.89 13.70
CA PHE A 436 2.13 -2.91 15.12
C PHE A 436 0.77 -3.56 15.38
N ASN A 437 -0.21 -3.37 14.50
CA ASN A 437 -1.47 -4.10 14.53
C ASN A 437 -1.24 -5.62 14.44
N ALA A 438 -0.41 -6.07 13.50
CA ALA A 438 -0.06 -7.48 13.39
C ALA A 438 0.75 -7.99 14.61
N MET A 439 1.67 -7.18 15.17
CA MET A 439 2.38 -7.49 16.42
C MET A 439 1.43 -7.65 17.61
N ARG A 440 0.46 -6.75 17.80
CA ARG A 440 -0.54 -6.83 18.88
C ARG A 440 -1.40 -8.10 18.75
N LEU A 441 -1.84 -8.40 17.53
CA LEU A 441 -2.63 -9.60 17.24
C LEU A 441 -1.85 -10.90 17.48
N ILE A 442 -0.59 -10.99 17.03
CA ILE A 442 0.23 -12.19 17.22
C ILE A 442 0.72 -12.34 18.67
N ARG A 443 0.97 -11.23 19.39
CA ARG A 443 1.41 -11.23 20.79
C ARG A 443 0.51 -12.06 21.69
N ASN A 444 -0.81 -11.99 21.47
CA ASN A 444 -1.79 -12.77 22.23
C ASN A 444 -1.76 -14.27 21.94
N ARG A 445 -1.05 -14.70 20.88
CA ARG A 445 -0.83 -16.11 20.51
C ARG A 445 0.53 -16.65 20.95
N ILE A 446 1.47 -15.77 21.33
CA ILE A 446 2.74 -16.16 21.94
C ILE A 446 2.50 -16.47 23.43
N PRO A 447 3.10 -17.52 24.04
CA PRO A 447 2.92 -17.83 25.46
C PRO A 447 3.30 -16.65 26.39
N PRO A 448 2.57 -16.38 27.49
CA PRO A 448 2.81 -15.21 28.35
C PRO A 448 4.25 -15.06 28.88
N GLU A 449 4.89 -16.16 29.24
CA GLU A 449 6.27 -16.26 29.68
C GLU A 449 7.25 -15.78 28.59
N GLU A 450 6.93 -16.01 27.32
CA GLU A 450 7.71 -15.58 26.16
C GLU A 450 7.49 -14.11 25.77
N ARG A 451 6.51 -13.42 26.39
CA ARG A 451 6.11 -12.05 25.99
C ARG A 451 6.98 -10.92 26.58
N HIS A 452 7.91 -11.22 27.47
CA HIS A 452 8.58 -10.22 28.30
C HIS A 452 9.57 -9.31 27.54
N THR A 453 10.29 -9.83 26.54
CA THR A 453 11.23 -9.04 25.70
C THR A 453 10.52 -8.24 24.59
N LEU A 454 9.31 -8.63 24.24
CA LEU A 454 8.56 -8.12 23.08
C LEU A 454 7.90 -6.76 23.35
N VAL A 455 7.71 -6.00 22.25
CA VAL A 455 6.93 -4.74 22.21
C VAL A 455 5.59 -4.89 22.96
N ARG A 456 5.27 -3.88 23.78
CA ARG A 456 4.07 -3.78 24.62
C ARG A 456 3.05 -2.83 23.97
N PHE A 457 1.79 -3.03 24.35
CA PHE A 457 0.61 -2.29 23.89
C PHE A 457 -0.25 -1.97 25.13
N GLY A 458 -0.84 -0.78 25.21
CA GLY A 458 -1.59 -0.30 26.37
C GLY A 458 -0.82 0.56 27.39
N GLU A 459 -1.59 1.17 28.31
CA GLU A 459 -1.34 2.43 29.05
C GLU A 459 -0.01 2.60 29.81
N GLN A 460 0.72 1.52 30.18
CA GLN A 460 1.99 1.66 30.90
C GLN A 460 3.14 2.20 30.02
N PHE A 461 3.03 2.07 28.70
CA PHE A 461 3.99 2.59 27.71
C PHE A 461 3.18 3.11 26.53
N GLY A 462 3.50 4.30 25.99
CA GLY A 462 2.76 4.89 24.87
C GLY A 462 2.50 3.87 23.75
N ASP A 463 1.22 3.57 23.50
CA ASP A 463 0.84 2.43 22.66
C ASP A 463 1.32 2.65 21.22
N PRO A 464 2.24 1.82 20.70
CA PRO A 464 2.87 2.09 19.42
C PRO A 464 1.90 1.94 18.25
N GLU A 465 0.84 1.13 18.34
CA GLU A 465 -0.18 1.07 17.30
C GLU A 465 -1.01 2.35 17.28
N TYR A 466 -1.45 2.82 18.46
CA TYR A 466 -2.23 4.05 18.59
C TYR A 466 -1.44 5.29 18.13
N LEU A 467 -0.16 5.40 18.53
CA LEU A 467 0.69 6.52 18.13
C LEU A 467 0.91 6.56 16.61
N MET A 468 1.19 5.41 15.97
CA MET A 468 1.28 5.39 14.50
C MET A 468 -0.06 5.71 13.83
N TRP A 469 -1.19 5.27 14.40
CA TRP A 469 -2.52 5.61 13.88
C TRP A 469 -2.80 7.12 13.99
N MET A 470 -2.44 7.76 15.09
CA MET A 470 -2.55 9.21 15.30
C MET A 470 -1.70 9.98 14.30
N TRP A 471 -0.42 9.60 14.13
CA TRP A 471 0.46 10.25 13.16
C TRP A 471 0.01 10.02 11.72
N LEU A 472 -0.57 8.86 11.42
CA LEU A 472 -1.23 8.61 10.14
C LEU A 472 -2.45 9.55 9.92
N GLN A 473 -3.16 9.98 10.98
CA GLN A 473 -4.18 11.02 10.84
C GLN A 473 -3.60 12.43 10.59
N TYR A 474 -2.40 12.74 11.10
CA TYR A 474 -1.69 13.97 10.73
C TYR A 474 -1.21 13.93 9.27
N LYS A 475 -0.65 12.78 8.81
CA LYS A 475 -0.27 12.55 7.40
C LYS A 475 -1.46 12.72 6.47
N LYS A 476 -2.63 12.25 6.91
CA LYS A 476 -3.91 12.50 6.24
C LYS A 476 -4.25 13.98 6.18
N LYS A 477 -4.19 14.72 7.29
CA LYS A 477 -4.50 16.16 7.30
C LYS A 477 -3.49 17.05 6.54
N GLU A 478 -2.57 16.46 5.78
CA GLU A 478 -1.49 17.12 5.03
C GLU A 478 -0.58 17.99 5.92
N VAL A 479 -0.52 17.68 7.22
CA VAL A 479 0.49 18.28 8.10
C VAL A 479 1.86 17.77 7.63
N PRO A 480 2.84 18.63 7.35
CA PRO A 480 4.10 18.19 6.74
C PRO A 480 4.93 17.30 7.66
N GLU A 481 4.79 17.49 8.98
CA GLU A 481 5.57 16.85 10.06
C GLU A 481 4.65 16.62 11.28
N ILE A 482 5.04 15.76 12.22
CA ILE A 482 4.25 15.55 13.46
C ILE A 482 4.27 16.85 14.31
N PRO A 483 3.12 17.41 14.75
CA PRO A 483 3.10 18.65 15.53
C PRO A 483 3.84 18.53 16.87
N GLU A 484 4.81 19.40 17.11
CA GLU A 484 5.64 19.47 18.33
C GLU A 484 4.88 20.08 19.54
N THR A 485 3.71 19.54 19.89
CA THR A 485 3.07 19.85 21.17
C THR A 485 3.78 19.12 22.30
N VAL A 486 3.67 19.64 23.54
CA VAL A 486 4.25 19.00 24.74
C VAL A 486 3.82 17.52 24.84
N GLN A 487 2.54 17.23 24.58
CA GLN A 487 2.03 15.87 24.58
C GLN A 487 2.69 15.03 23.48
N THR A 488 2.69 15.51 22.23
CA THR A 488 3.24 14.75 21.11
C THR A 488 4.74 14.44 21.28
N VAL A 489 5.50 15.39 21.85
CA VAL A 489 6.92 15.20 22.15
C VAL A 489 7.10 14.15 23.24
N ASN A 490 6.25 14.14 24.27
CA ASN A 490 6.26 13.10 25.32
C ASN A 490 5.86 11.72 24.77
N ASP A 491 4.90 11.66 23.84
CA ASP A 491 4.51 10.44 23.14
C ASP A 491 5.66 9.86 22.32
N ILE A 492 6.34 10.71 21.53
CA ILE A 492 7.53 10.34 20.75
C ILE A 492 8.65 9.83 21.68
N LYS A 493 8.91 10.51 22.80
CA LYS A 493 9.90 10.09 23.79
C LYS A 493 9.56 8.74 24.41
N SER A 494 8.30 8.53 24.81
CA SER A 494 7.80 7.27 25.38
C SER A 494 7.89 6.12 24.38
N PHE A 495 7.57 6.38 23.11
CA PHE A 495 7.77 5.44 22.01
C PHE A 495 9.26 5.08 21.87
N LEU A 496 10.15 6.07 21.75
CA LEU A 496 11.59 5.87 21.60
C LEU A 496 12.20 5.10 22.77
N GLN A 497 11.80 5.37 24.01
CA GLN A 497 12.21 4.62 25.20
C GLN A 497 11.84 3.14 25.11
N GLN A 498 10.67 2.79 24.56
CA GLN A 498 10.25 1.39 24.41
C GLN A 498 11.17 0.59 23.47
N PHE A 499 11.79 1.26 22.49
CA PHE A 499 12.82 0.70 21.61
C PHE A 499 14.25 0.98 22.10
N GLY A 500 14.43 1.55 23.29
CA GLY A 500 15.74 1.89 23.86
C GLY A 500 16.50 2.96 23.07
N CYS A 501 15.81 3.87 22.37
CA CYS A 501 16.44 4.91 21.54
C CYS A 501 16.87 6.15 22.36
N ASP A 502 17.55 5.92 23.48
CA ASP A 502 17.78 6.88 24.58
C ASP A 502 18.38 8.22 24.14
N GLN A 503 19.26 8.22 23.14
CA GLN A 503 19.89 9.45 22.62
C GLN A 503 18.92 10.36 21.85
N LEU A 504 17.91 9.80 21.16
CA LEU A 504 16.91 10.58 20.42
C LEU A 504 15.79 11.12 21.32
N VAL A 505 15.65 10.57 22.53
CA VAL A 505 14.76 11.12 23.58
C VAL A 505 15.17 12.55 23.96
N LEU A 506 16.43 12.93 23.74
CA LEU A 506 16.97 14.25 24.06
C LEU A 506 16.65 15.33 23.02
N ASN A 507 16.47 14.97 21.74
CA ASN A 507 16.13 15.94 20.68
C ASN A 507 15.37 15.26 19.51
N VAL A 508 14.05 15.49 19.45
CA VAL A 508 13.14 14.90 18.45
C VAL A 508 13.23 15.55 17.06
N ASN A 509 13.99 16.64 16.92
CA ASN A 509 14.18 17.36 15.66
C ASN A 509 15.45 16.93 14.92
N GLN A 510 16.26 16.06 15.53
CA GLN A 510 17.33 15.37 14.82
C GLN A 510 16.78 14.27 13.90
N PRO A 511 17.50 13.87 12.83
CA PRO A 511 17.12 12.72 12.02
C PRO A 511 17.12 11.41 12.82
N LEU A 512 16.30 10.45 12.37
CA LEU A 512 16.26 9.12 12.97
C LEU A 512 17.60 8.40 12.72
N SER A 513 18.38 8.20 13.77
CA SER A 513 19.71 7.60 13.66
C SER A 513 19.66 6.12 13.29
N ALA A 514 20.63 5.66 12.50
CA ALA A 514 20.80 4.25 12.15
C ALA A 514 20.89 3.34 13.40
N ALA A 515 21.48 3.84 14.49
CA ALA A 515 21.55 3.15 15.77
C ALA A 515 20.16 2.92 16.39
N CYS A 516 19.25 3.91 16.35
CA CYS A 516 17.88 3.71 16.81
C CYS A 516 17.10 2.77 15.89
N LEU A 517 17.21 2.95 14.57
CA LEU A 517 16.55 2.06 13.59
C LEU A 517 17.00 0.60 13.77
N THR A 518 18.27 0.38 14.10
CA THR A 518 18.81 -0.95 14.45
C THR A 518 18.18 -1.51 15.73
N LYS A 519 18.01 -0.70 16.79
CA LYS A 519 17.30 -1.13 18.01
C LYS A 519 15.81 -1.46 17.74
N MET A 520 15.16 -0.71 16.85
CA MET A 520 13.81 -1.04 16.36
C MET A 520 13.81 -2.37 15.60
N ASN A 521 14.78 -2.61 14.71
CA ASN A 521 14.94 -3.88 14.00
C ASN A 521 15.16 -5.07 14.97
N VAL A 522 15.89 -4.88 16.07
CA VAL A 522 16.02 -5.90 17.13
C VAL A 522 14.65 -6.27 17.69
N LYS A 523 13.76 -5.30 17.95
CA LYS A 523 12.39 -5.58 18.42
C LYS A 523 11.50 -6.27 17.38
N VAL A 524 11.68 -5.99 16.09
CA VAL A 524 11.06 -6.78 15.02
C VAL A 524 11.62 -8.21 15.00
N ASN A 525 12.94 -8.36 15.19
CA ASN A 525 13.58 -9.67 15.22
C ASN A 525 13.22 -10.51 16.46
N ASP A 526 12.97 -9.90 17.61
CA ASP A 526 12.50 -10.61 18.82
C ASP A 526 11.19 -11.37 18.54
N TYR A 527 10.25 -10.76 17.79
CA TYR A 527 9.03 -11.45 17.31
C TYR A 527 9.38 -12.55 16.31
N ASN A 528 10.22 -12.25 15.33
CA ASN A 528 10.63 -13.18 14.28
C ASN A 528 11.29 -14.47 14.83
N VAL A 529 12.22 -14.34 15.77
CA VAL A 529 12.91 -15.43 16.48
C VAL A 529 11.91 -16.32 17.22
N LYS A 530 10.99 -15.73 17.99
CA LYS A 530 9.99 -16.52 18.74
C LYS A 530 9.00 -17.22 17.82
N LEU A 531 8.57 -16.58 16.73
CA LEU A 531 7.66 -17.18 15.75
C LEU A 531 8.33 -18.29 14.95
N ALA A 532 9.63 -18.15 14.65
CA ALA A 532 10.45 -19.19 14.05
C ALA A 532 10.61 -20.44 14.95
N ALA A 533 10.86 -20.25 16.25
CA ALA A 533 10.89 -21.35 17.22
C ALA A 533 9.51 -22.04 17.35
N LEU A 534 8.44 -21.25 17.50
CA LEU A 534 7.06 -21.76 17.60
C LEU A 534 6.61 -22.53 16.35
N ALA A 535 7.13 -22.21 15.17
CA ALA A 535 6.80 -22.90 13.91
C ALA A 535 7.23 -24.38 13.87
N ILE A 536 8.07 -24.84 14.80
CA ILE A 536 8.54 -26.24 14.91
C ILE A 536 7.73 -27.07 15.89
N VAL A 537 7.09 -26.43 16.87
CA VAL A 537 6.39 -27.12 17.95
C VAL A 537 5.15 -27.83 17.39
N LYS A 538 5.27 -29.16 17.19
CA LYS A 538 4.15 -30.05 16.83
C LYS A 538 3.22 -30.26 18.02
N ALA A 539 2.46 -29.23 18.40
CA ALA A 539 1.39 -29.33 19.39
C ALA A 539 0.09 -28.73 18.82
N PRO A 540 -1.08 -29.35 19.07
CA PRO A 540 -2.33 -28.91 18.49
C PRO A 540 -2.81 -27.61 19.15
N TRP A 541 -2.52 -26.48 18.51
CA TRP A 541 -3.36 -25.31 18.70
C TRP A 541 -4.78 -25.67 18.27
N LYS A 542 -5.65 -25.89 19.26
CA LYS A 542 -7.10 -25.85 19.05
C LYS A 542 -7.45 -24.45 18.59
N GLY A 543 -7.35 -24.20 17.29
CA GLY A 543 -8.06 -23.11 16.66
C GLY A 543 -9.52 -23.21 17.08
N GLY A 544 -10.11 -22.07 17.46
CA GLY A 544 -11.53 -21.99 17.76
C GLY A 544 -12.33 -22.25 16.49
N GLY A 545 -12.55 -23.53 16.16
CA GLY A 545 -13.57 -23.92 15.20
C GLY A 545 -14.93 -23.40 15.69
N PRO A 546 -15.84 -23.06 14.78
CA PRO A 546 -17.18 -22.65 15.18
C PRO A 546 -17.82 -23.73 16.05
N PRO A 547 -18.60 -23.37 17.08
CA PRO A 547 -19.18 -24.36 17.97
C PRO A 547 -20.09 -25.30 17.18
N THR A 548 -19.69 -26.56 17.08
CA THR A 548 -20.55 -27.64 16.57
C THR A 548 -21.82 -27.65 17.41
N LYS A 549 -22.98 -27.42 16.79
CA LYS A 549 -24.29 -27.56 17.44
C LYS A 549 -24.36 -28.93 18.11
N LYS A 550 -24.38 -28.97 19.44
CA LYS A 550 -24.82 -30.15 20.16
C LYS A 550 -26.32 -30.28 19.96
N THR A 551 -26.74 -31.35 19.30
CA THR A 551 -28.09 -31.88 19.41
C THR A 551 -28.29 -32.51 20.78
N MET A 552 -29.17 -31.90 21.57
CA MET A 552 -30.16 -32.55 22.42
C MET A 552 -31.46 -31.77 22.23
#